data_AF-A0A369XWC9-F1
#
_entry.id   AF-A0A369XWC9-F1
#
_cell.length_a   1.000
_cell.length_b   1.000
_cell.length_c   1.000
_cell.angle_alpha   90.00
_cell.angle_beta   90.00
_cell.angle_gamma   90.00
#
_symmetry.space_group_name_H-M   'P 1'
#
loop_
_entity.id
_entity.type
_entity.pdbx_description
1 polymer ?
#
loop_
_entity_poly.entity_id
_entity_poly.type
_entity_poly.pdbx_seq_one_letter_code
_entity_poly.pdbx_strand_id
1 'polypeptide(L)'
;MVDTLSVKFDITFHHRVTAYALQMGGWLPLAFCSAPMLLVDRNVTGMLTAIDRGEVRGDIEANEWWLEFLNSQSFFVNPLLCAIEGKTRSSPSYEEFCSAFVEARAVLQKSLPKARIIDYEEKHYRAAYEIVKGFTLRYEAEVRFLACVAPMIAERHRDNVLPRVEQKICELAVSSGLPLRSFPLITALSCLYEPRDGTEPRIGRGVIKPSRIYSEEQAHNAIADLRALETLVAVNSLGGPSAAFCTRDKYLAALWCGMQITDLGWRGGVMTFSTTPIQQLFPRLNLGQHNALLKRLWSNDDV
;
A
#
# COMPACT_ATOMS: atom_id res chain seq x y z
N MET A 1 -4.77 21.21 -28.05
CA MET A 1 -4.69 19.77 -27.74
C MET A 1 -3.35 19.29 -28.23
N VAL A 2 -2.50 18.77 -27.35
CA VAL A 2 -1.27 18.09 -27.78
C VAL A 2 -1.67 16.65 -27.98
N ASP A 3 -1.76 16.21 -29.23
CA ASP A 3 -2.03 14.82 -29.55
C ASP A 3 -0.89 13.97 -28.98
N THR A 4 -1.23 13.12 -28.01
CA THR A 4 -0.26 12.25 -27.35
C THR A 4 -0.12 10.98 -28.18
N LEU A 5 1.04 10.77 -28.80
CA LEU A 5 1.37 9.51 -29.45
C LEU A 5 1.65 8.45 -28.37
N SER A 6 0.83 7.40 -28.31
CA SER A 6 1.06 6.26 -27.43
C SER A 6 1.55 5.06 -28.26
N VAL A 7 2.70 4.50 -27.88
CA VAL A 7 3.23 3.26 -28.45
C VAL A 7 3.11 2.16 -27.41
N LYS A 8 2.50 1.04 -27.80
CA LYS A 8 2.34 -0.15 -26.95
C LYS A 8 3.10 -1.31 -27.57
N PHE A 9 3.90 -1.99 -26.76
CA PHE A 9 4.52 -3.27 -27.10
C PHE A 9 4.50 -4.18 -25.86
N ASP A 10 4.50 -5.48 -26.08
CA ASP A 10 4.39 -6.47 -25.01
C ASP A 10 5.77 -6.99 -24.62
N ILE A 11 6.05 -7.00 -23.31
CA ILE A 11 7.24 -7.63 -22.73
C ILE A 11 6.80 -8.92 -22.06
N THR A 12 7.42 -10.04 -22.44
CA THR A 12 7.18 -11.35 -21.81
C THR A 12 8.38 -11.77 -21.00
N PHE A 13 8.16 -12.11 -19.74
CA PHE A 13 9.19 -12.67 -18.85
C PHE A 13 9.10 -14.19 -18.83
N HIS A 14 10.25 -14.86 -18.80
CA HIS A 14 10.30 -16.33 -18.66
C HIS A 14 9.69 -16.81 -17.34
N HIS A 15 9.86 -16.02 -16.27
CA HIS A 15 9.20 -16.26 -14.98
C HIS A 15 8.05 -15.28 -14.78
N ARG A 16 6.99 -15.76 -14.11
CA ARG A 16 5.87 -14.91 -13.72
C ARG A 16 6.35 -13.83 -12.75
N VAL A 17 5.94 -12.58 -12.98
CA VAL A 17 6.16 -11.49 -12.02
C VAL A 17 5.24 -11.69 -10.80
N THR A 18 5.84 -11.98 -9.65
CA THR A 18 5.15 -12.21 -8.36
C THR A 18 5.53 -11.21 -7.27
N ALA A 19 6.45 -10.29 -7.57
CA ALA A 19 6.82 -9.17 -6.72
C ALA A 19 6.82 -7.87 -7.52
N TYR A 20 6.38 -6.79 -6.88
CA TYR A 20 6.13 -5.48 -7.45
C TYR A 20 6.95 -4.45 -6.67
N ALA A 21 7.85 -3.74 -7.34
CA ALA A 21 8.54 -2.60 -6.77
C ALA A 21 7.73 -1.33 -7.04
N LEU A 22 6.99 -0.88 -6.03
CA LEU A 22 6.17 0.32 -6.09
C LEU A 22 7.06 1.54 -5.94
N GLN A 23 7.08 2.42 -6.93
CA GLN A 23 7.86 3.66 -6.92
C GLN A 23 7.00 4.83 -7.40
N MET A 24 7.49 6.06 -7.28
CA MET A 24 6.74 7.20 -7.83
C MET A 24 6.48 7.00 -9.33
N GLY A 25 5.23 7.21 -9.75
CA GLY A 25 4.78 6.96 -11.12
C GLY A 25 4.29 5.53 -11.42
N GLY A 26 4.35 4.59 -10.49
CA GLY A 26 3.71 3.27 -10.64
C GLY A 26 4.48 2.10 -10.03
N TRP A 27 4.50 0.96 -10.70
CA TRP A 27 5.29 -0.19 -10.27
C TRP A 27 6.13 -0.73 -11.43
N LEU A 28 7.28 -1.34 -11.08
CA LEU A 28 8.12 -2.10 -12.00
C LEU A 28 8.46 -3.47 -11.41
N PRO A 29 8.76 -4.48 -12.25
CA PRO A 29 9.48 -5.66 -11.77
C PRO A 29 10.81 -5.21 -11.13
N LEU A 30 11.26 -5.91 -10.07
CA LEU A 30 12.48 -5.52 -9.35
C LEU A 30 13.70 -5.35 -10.27
N ALA A 31 13.81 -6.15 -11.33
CA ALA A 31 14.86 -6.08 -12.33
C ALA A 31 15.01 -4.70 -13.01
N PHE A 32 13.95 -3.88 -13.02
CA PHE A 32 13.93 -2.54 -13.63
C PHE A 32 13.69 -1.42 -12.61
N CYS A 33 13.64 -1.74 -11.32
CA CYS A 33 13.46 -0.72 -10.30
C CYS A 33 14.66 0.23 -10.29
N SER A 34 14.38 1.54 -10.38
CA SER A 34 15.42 2.57 -10.42
C SER A 34 15.66 3.22 -9.05
N ALA A 35 14.78 2.97 -8.08
CA ALA A 35 14.96 3.48 -6.72
C ALA A 35 16.12 2.76 -6.02
N PRO A 36 17.10 3.48 -5.46
CA PRO A 36 18.24 2.87 -4.79
C PRO A 36 17.88 2.21 -3.46
N MET A 37 16.78 2.62 -2.81
CA MET A 37 16.31 2.04 -1.55
C MET A 37 15.05 1.21 -1.79
N LEU A 38 15.03 0.00 -1.25
CA LEU A 38 13.86 -0.88 -1.30
C LEU A 38 13.34 -1.16 0.10
N LEU A 39 12.16 -0.62 0.41
CA LEU A 39 11.41 -0.94 1.62
C LEU A 39 10.79 -2.34 1.45
N VAL A 40 10.92 -3.19 2.47
CA VAL A 40 10.34 -4.54 2.50
C VAL A 40 9.42 -4.74 3.69
N ASP A 41 8.27 -5.36 3.43
CA ASP A 41 7.24 -5.69 4.42
C ASP A 41 7.42 -7.11 5.00
N ARG A 42 6.50 -7.50 5.88
CA ARG A 42 6.51 -8.85 6.44
C ARG A 42 6.13 -9.94 5.46
N ASN A 43 5.42 -9.63 4.38
CA ASN A 43 5.11 -10.62 3.37
C ASN A 43 6.38 -11.10 2.66
N VAL A 44 7.37 -10.21 2.48
CA VAL A 44 8.70 -10.57 1.96
C VAL A 44 9.48 -11.41 2.98
N THR A 45 9.61 -10.96 4.23
CA THR A 45 10.41 -11.69 5.24
C THR A 45 9.78 -13.02 5.65
N GLY A 46 8.46 -13.10 5.71
CA GLY A 46 7.71 -14.33 5.94
C GLY A 46 7.90 -15.34 4.80
N MET A 47 7.97 -14.86 3.55
CA MET A 47 8.27 -15.71 2.40
C MET A 47 9.71 -16.26 2.45
N LEU A 48 10.69 -15.42 2.78
CA LEU A 48 12.08 -15.88 2.95
C LEU A 48 12.20 -16.96 4.03
N THR A 49 11.47 -16.78 5.14
CA THR A 49 11.41 -17.76 6.23
C THR A 49 10.78 -19.08 5.79
N ALA A 50 9.72 -19.02 4.97
CA ALA A 50 9.09 -20.22 4.41
C ALA A 50 10.03 -20.99 3.47
N ILE A 51 10.78 -20.29 2.61
CA ILE A 51 11.80 -20.91 1.73
C ILE A 51 12.90 -21.58 2.56
N ASP A 52 13.43 -20.89 3.58
CA ASP A 52 14.48 -21.42 4.46
C ASP A 52 14.04 -22.69 5.21
N ARG A 53 12.73 -22.83 5.47
CA ARG A 53 12.13 -24.04 6.07
C ARG A 53 11.82 -25.16 5.07
N GLY A 54 12.04 -24.93 3.77
CA GLY A 54 11.71 -25.88 2.72
C GLY A 54 10.21 -26.08 2.52
N GLU A 55 9.39 -25.08 2.84
CA GLU A 55 7.94 -25.17 2.61
C GLU A 55 7.65 -25.25 1.11
N VAL A 56 6.87 -26.26 0.70
CA VAL A 56 6.52 -26.48 -0.71
C VAL A 56 5.52 -25.42 -1.15
N ARG A 57 5.92 -24.60 -2.14
CA ARG A 57 5.07 -23.56 -2.72
C ARG A 57 5.07 -23.64 -4.24
N GLY A 58 3.89 -23.52 -4.85
CA GLY A 58 3.75 -23.54 -6.32
C GLY A 58 4.33 -22.30 -7.02
N ASP A 59 4.78 -21.30 -6.27
CA ASP A 59 5.35 -20.05 -6.76
C ASP A 59 6.86 -19.93 -6.48
N ILE A 60 7.53 -21.03 -6.07
CA ILE A 60 8.92 -20.99 -5.59
C ILE A 60 9.90 -20.50 -6.65
N GLU A 61 9.87 -21.05 -7.87
CA GLU A 61 10.77 -20.64 -8.97
C GLU A 61 10.61 -19.16 -9.33
N ALA A 62 9.36 -18.67 -9.37
CA ALA A 62 9.08 -17.27 -9.62
C ALA A 62 9.60 -16.38 -8.48
N ASN A 63 9.54 -16.87 -7.24
CA ASN A 63 10.07 -16.14 -6.09
C ASN A 63 11.61 -16.11 -6.06
N GLU A 64 12.26 -17.24 -6.34
CA GLU A 64 13.72 -17.32 -6.45
C GLU A 64 14.24 -16.34 -7.50
N TRP A 65 13.60 -16.27 -8.68
CA TRP A 65 13.99 -15.37 -9.75
C TRP A 65 14.04 -13.90 -9.32
N TRP A 66 12.98 -13.36 -8.70
CA TRP A 66 13.02 -11.94 -8.31
C TRP A 66 13.91 -11.70 -7.08
N LEU A 67 14.09 -12.72 -6.23
CA LEU A 67 14.96 -12.66 -5.06
C LEU A 67 16.44 -12.54 -5.43
N GLU A 68 16.87 -13.02 -6.60
CA GLU A 68 18.24 -12.81 -7.09
C GLU A 68 18.58 -11.32 -7.20
N PHE A 69 17.62 -10.49 -7.64
CA PHE A 69 17.82 -9.05 -7.72
C PHE A 69 17.89 -8.41 -6.33
N LEU A 70 17.13 -8.92 -5.37
CA LEU A 70 17.19 -8.45 -3.98
C LEU A 70 18.48 -8.89 -3.28
N ASN A 71 18.96 -10.10 -3.57
CA ASN A 71 20.22 -10.68 -3.11
C ASN A 71 21.41 -10.21 -3.97
N SER A 72 21.46 -8.90 -4.23
CA SER A 72 22.51 -8.25 -4.99
C SER A 72 22.92 -6.93 -4.33
N GLN A 73 23.97 -6.31 -4.87
CA GLN A 73 24.46 -5.02 -4.39
C GLN A 73 23.71 -3.83 -4.99
N SER A 74 22.68 -4.07 -5.81
CA SER A 74 21.94 -3.06 -6.56
C SER A 74 21.05 -2.16 -5.69
N PHE A 75 20.55 -2.69 -4.56
CA PHE A 75 19.62 -1.98 -3.68
C PHE A 75 20.11 -1.91 -2.24
N PHE A 76 19.76 -0.83 -1.56
CA PHE A 76 19.72 -0.78 -0.10
C PHE A 76 18.38 -1.30 0.40
N VAL A 77 18.38 -2.49 0.99
CA VAL A 77 17.18 -3.13 1.51
C VAL A 77 16.90 -2.61 2.92
N ASN A 78 15.72 -2.04 3.12
CA ASN A 78 15.31 -1.43 4.38
C ASN A 78 14.09 -2.17 4.98
N PRO A 79 14.23 -2.82 6.16
CA PRO A 79 13.13 -3.53 6.81
C PRO A 79 12.16 -2.62 7.57
N LEU A 80 12.19 -1.30 7.36
CA LEU A 80 11.36 -0.32 8.07
C LEU A 80 9.87 -0.71 8.12
N LEU A 81 9.29 -1.21 7.03
CA LEU A 81 7.86 -1.56 7.02
C LEU A 81 7.52 -2.72 7.96
N CYS A 82 8.44 -3.68 8.14
CA CYS A 82 8.28 -4.75 9.13
C CYS A 82 8.20 -4.22 10.56
N ALA A 83 8.92 -3.12 10.84
CA ALA A 83 8.93 -2.45 12.12
C ALA A 83 7.67 -1.62 12.36
N ILE A 84 7.21 -0.87 11.34
CA ILE A 84 5.98 -0.07 11.38
C ILE A 84 4.75 -0.96 11.61
N GLU A 85 4.71 -2.14 10.99
CA GLU A 85 3.58 -3.07 11.14
C GLU A 85 3.39 -3.53 12.59
N GLY A 86 4.47 -3.68 13.37
CA GLY A 86 4.41 -4.10 14.79
C GLY A 86 3.94 -5.55 14.98
N LYS A 87 4.45 -6.30 15.96
CA LYS A 87 4.07 -7.73 16.11
C LYS A 87 2.67 -7.91 16.67
N THR A 88 2.22 -6.90 17.40
CA THR A 88 0.92 -6.81 18.03
C THR A 88 -0.04 -6.14 17.05
N ARG A 89 -1.34 -6.46 17.14
CA ARG A 89 -2.40 -5.90 16.27
C ARG A 89 -2.75 -4.45 16.66
N SER A 90 -1.74 -3.66 16.96
CA SER A 90 -1.78 -2.31 17.52
C SER A 90 -0.56 -1.51 17.04
N SER A 91 -0.59 -0.19 17.23
CA SER A 91 0.60 0.62 16.96
C SER A 91 1.75 0.16 17.88
N PRO A 92 2.95 -0.14 17.34
CA PRO A 92 4.06 -0.62 18.15
C PRO A 92 4.58 0.49 19.07
N SER A 93 5.02 0.12 20.27
CA SER A 93 5.91 0.94 21.10
C SER A 93 7.27 1.13 20.43
N TYR A 94 8.10 2.05 20.95
CA TYR A 94 9.43 2.29 20.41
C TYR A 94 10.32 1.04 20.52
N GLU A 95 10.24 0.35 21.65
CA GLU A 95 10.97 -0.88 21.92
C GLU A 95 10.53 -2.01 20.98
N GLU A 96 9.22 -2.17 20.77
CA GLU A 96 8.67 -3.16 19.81
C GLU A 96 9.07 -2.82 18.38
N PHE A 97 9.07 -1.55 18.01
CA PHE A 97 9.51 -1.07 16.70
C PHE A 97 10.99 -1.43 16.44
N CYS A 98 11.87 -1.09 17.39
CA CYS A 98 13.29 -1.43 17.30
C CYS A 98 13.53 -2.94 17.24
N SER A 99 12.83 -3.71 18.08
CA SER A 99 12.91 -5.19 18.09
C SER A 99 12.47 -5.77 16.74
N ALA A 100 11.33 -5.33 16.20
CA ALA A 100 10.82 -5.81 14.93
C ALA A 100 11.75 -5.47 13.75
N PHE A 101 12.39 -4.30 13.77
CA PHE A 101 13.39 -3.93 12.77
C PHE A 101 14.61 -4.87 12.81
N VAL A 102 15.17 -5.09 14.01
CA VAL A 102 16.35 -5.94 14.20
C VAL A 102 16.08 -7.38 13.77
N GLU A 103 14.90 -7.91 14.09
CA GLU A 103 14.51 -9.26 13.70
C GLU A 103 14.33 -9.40 12.19
N ALA A 104 13.62 -8.45 11.57
CA ALA A 104 13.46 -8.45 10.11
C ALA A 104 14.81 -8.34 9.40
N ARG A 105 15.72 -7.50 9.92
CA ARG A 105 17.11 -7.41 9.44
C ARG A 105 17.84 -8.75 9.56
N ALA A 106 17.72 -9.45 10.69
CA ALA A 106 18.37 -10.74 10.88
C ALA A 106 17.88 -11.80 9.88
N VAL A 107 16.56 -11.84 9.61
CA VAL A 107 15.98 -12.72 8.57
C VAL A 107 16.55 -12.38 7.20
N LEU A 108 16.56 -11.09 6.82
CA LEU A 108 17.11 -10.64 5.55
C LEU A 108 18.59 -11.00 5.40
N GLN A 109 19.40 -10.81 6.45
CA GLN A 109 20.85 -11.10 6.41
C GLN A 109 21.14 -12.58 6.23
N LYS A 110 20.34 -13.43 6.90
CA LYS A 110 20.46 -14.88 6.75
C LYS A 110 20.08 -15.33 5.34
N SER A 111 18.94 -14.86 4.83
CA SER A 111 18.39 -15.35 3.57
C SER A 111 18.98 -14.68 2.32
N LEU A 112 19.55 -13.47 2.46
CA LEU A 112 20.07 -12.65 1.36
C LEU A 112 21.51 -12.18 1.67
N PRO A 113 22.49 -13.10 1.72
CA PRO A 113 23.85 -12.80 2.18
C PRO A 113 24.61 -11.80 1.30
N LYS A 114 24.16 -11.54 0.07
CA LYS A 114 24.74 -10.57 -0.86
C LYS A 114 23.97 -9.25 -0.90
N ALA A 115 22.87 -9.11 -0.17
CA ALA A 115 22.08 -7.87 -0.15
C ALA A 115 22.76 -6.79 0.73
N ARG A 116 22.59 -5.52 0.35
CA ARG A 116 22.99 -4.38 1.20
C ARG A 116 21.85 -4.02 2.12
N ILE A 117 21.83 -4.58 3.32
CA ILE A 117 20.74 -4.36 4.27
C ILE A 117 21.07 -3.16 5.16
N ILE A 118 20.16 -2.21 5.24
CA ILE A 118 20.29 -1.00 6.06
C ILE A 118 20.30 -1.39 7.54
N ASP A 119 21.18 -0.72 8.28
CA ASP A 119 21.22 -0.76 9.74
C ASP A 119 20.96 0.64 10.30
N TYR A 120 20.30 0.70 11.44
CA TYR A 120 19.93 1.95 12.09
C TYR A 120 20.78 2.17 13.34
N GLU A 121 21.30 3.40 13.45
CA GLU A 121 21.76 3.94 14.71
C GLU A 121 20.55 4.44 15.50
N GLU A 122 20.72 4.65 16.81
CA GLU A 122 19.67 5.16 17.71
C GLU A 122 18.92 6.38 17.14
N LYS A 123 19.65 7.35 16.56
CA LYS A 123 19.07 8.55 15.95
C LYS A 123 18.17 8.23 14.75
N HIS A 124 18.51 7.19 13.97
CA HIS A 124 17.73 6.74 12.82
C HIS A 124 16.46 6.03 13.28
N TYR A 125 16.55 5.19 14.32
CA TYR A 125 15.36 4.57 14.94
C TYR A 125 14.37 5.63 15.42
N ARG A 126 14.84 6.66 16.14
CA ARG A 126 13.97 7.73 16.63
C ARG A 126 13.30 8.48 15.48
N ALA A 127 14.08 8.89 14.48
CA ALA A 127 13.53 9.59 13.31
C ALA A 127 12.48 8.76 12.57
N ALA A 128 12.74 7.47 12.35
CA ALA A 128 11.79 6.57 11.69
C ALA A 128 10.53 6.32 12.54
N TYR A 129 10.66 6.23 13.86
CA TYR A 129 9.53 6.03 14.76
C TYR A 129 8.60 7.25 14.85
N GLU A 130 9.09 8.47 14.59
CA GLU A 130 8.21 9.64 14.49
C GLU A 130 7.18 9.51 13.35
N ILE A 131 7.51 8.77 12.27
CA ILE A 131 6.55 8.44 11.21
C ILE A 131 5.40 7.57 11.77
N VAL A 132 5.74 6.57 12.60
CA VAL A 132 4.76 5.70 13.27
C VAL A 132 3.84 6.50 14.19
N LYS A 133 4.39 7.42 14.98
CA LYS A 133 3.59 8.31 15.85
C LYS A 133 2.61 9.15 15.04
N GLY A 134 3.05 9.69 13.91
CA GLY A 134 2.19 10.45 12.99
C GLY A 134 0.98 9.62 12.51
N PHE A 135 1.17 8.33 12.26
CA PHE A 135 0.07 7.43 11.89
C PHE A 135 -0.78 6.99 13.09
N THR A 136 -0.21 6.90 14.29
CA THR A 136 -0.92 6.43 15.49
C THR A 136 -2.16 7.27 15.79
N LEU A 137 -2.09 8.58 15.59
CA LEU A 137 -3.19 9.53 15.87
C LEU A 137 -4.51 9.17 15.19
N ARG A 138 -4.44 8.56 13.99
CA ARG A 138 -5.63 8.16 13.21
C ARG A 138 -5.86 6.65 13.17
N TYR A 139 -4.96 5.85 13.72
CA TYR A 139 -4.99 4.39 13.60
C TYR A 139 -6.30 3.78 14.03
N GLU A 140 -6.76 4.10 15.23
CA GLU A 140 -7.99 3.50 15.73
C GLU A 140 -9.22 3.97 14.94
N ALA A 141 -9.21 5.22 14.45
CA ALA A 141 -10.27 5.74 13.61
C ALA A 141 -10.34 5.00 12.26
N GLU A 142 -9.18 4.73 11.65
CA GLU A 142 -9.06 3.98 10.40
C GLU A 142 -9.51 2.53 10.55
N VAL A 143 -9.09 1.86 11.63
CA VAL A 143 -9.49 0.48 11.96
C VAL A 143 -10.99 0.40 12.21
N ARG A 144 -11.54 1.28 13.05
CA ARG A 144 -13.00 1.33 13.32
C ARG A 144 -13.80 1.62 12.05
N PHE A 145 -13.33 2.55 11.23
CA PHE A 145 -13.95 2.86 9.94
C PHE A 145 -14.04 1.63 9.05
N LEU A 146 -12.92 0.91 8.82
CA LEU A 146 -12.95 -0.29 8.00
C LEU A 146 -13.78 -1.43 8.62
N ALA A 147 -13.73 -1.59 9.94
CA ALA A 147 -14.56 -2.57 10.65
C ALA A 147 -16.07 -2.34 10.42
N CYS A 148 -16.49 -1.07 10.36
CA CYS A 148 -17.88 -0.70 10.04
C CYS A 148 -18.21 -0.81 8.56
N VAL A 149 -17.30 -0.40 7.67
CA VAL A 149 -17.56 -0.31 6.22
C VAL A 149 -17.44 -1.66 5.53
N ALA A 150 -16.47 -2.50 5.90
CA ALA A 150 -16.23 -3.77 5.21
C ALA A 150 -17.47 -4.69 5.16
N PRO A 151 -18.28 -4.85 6.23
CA PRO A 151 -19.55 -5.59 6.15
C PRO A 151 -20.54 -5.00 5.15
N MET A 152 -20.57 -3.66 4.98
CA MET A 152 -21.47 -2.99 4.03
C MET A 152 -21.10 -3.26 2.58
N ILE A 153 -19.82 -3.50 2.28
CA ILE A 153 -19.29 -3.75 0.93
C ILE A 153 -18.88 -5.22 0.71
N ALA A 154 -19.19 -6.09 1.67
CA ALA A 154 -18.94 -7.53 1.58
C ALA A 154 -19.62 -8.13 0.33
N GLU A 155 -20.82 -7.66 0.02
CA GLU A 155 -21.58 -8.02 -1.17
C GLU A 155 -21.49 -6.98 -2.28
N ARG A 156 -21.65 -7.45 -3.52
CA ARG A 156 -21.72 -6.58 -4.70
C ARG A 156 -23.13 -6.06 -4.89
N HIS A 157 -23.30 -4.76 -4.67
CA HIS A 157 -24.59 -4.08 -4.79
C HIS A 157 -25.03 -3.85 -6.23
N ARG A 158 -26.35 -3.75 -6.44
CA ARG A 158 -26.95 -3.29 -7.71
C ARG A 158 -26.71 -1.79 -7.89
N ASP A 159 -26.68 -1.31 -9.14
CA ASP A 159 -26.30 0.09 -9.46
C ASP A 159 -27.16 1.13 -8.74
N ASN A 160 -28.46 0.88 -8.62
CA ASN A 160 -29.40 1.78 -7.95
C ASN A 160 -29.16 1.93 -6.44
N VAL A 161 -28.41 1.01 -5.82
CA VAL A 161 -28.10 1.03 -4.38
C VAL A 161 -26.76 1.73 -4.10
N LEU A 162 -25.86 1.79 -5.08
CA LEU A 162 -24.50 2.33 -4.90
C LEU A 162 -24.48 3.75 -4.34
N PRO A 163 -25.28 4.73 -4.82
CA PRO A 163 -25.21 6.10 -4.30
C PRO A 163 -25.53 6.18 -2.81
N ARG A 164 -26.49 5.37 -2.34
CA ARG A 164 -26.85 5.31 -0.92
C ARG A 164 -25.74 4.69 -0.07
N VAL A 165 -25.07 3.66 -0.58
CA VAL A 165 -23.96 3.01 0.13
C VAL A 165 -22.73 3.92 0.14
N GLU A 166 -22.40 4.57 -0.98
CA GLU A 166 -21.34 5.60 -1.06
C GLU A 166 -21.56 6.67 -0.01
N GLN A 167 -22.76 7.28 0.03
CA GLN A 167 -23.08 8.33 0.98
C GLN A 167 -22.83 7.89 2.41
N LYS A 168 -23.30 6.69 2.78
CA LYS A 168 -23.11 6.15 4.12
C LYS A 168 -21.64 5.88 4.45
N ILE A 169 -20.84 5.43 3.48
CA ILE A 169 -19.39 5.26 3.65
C ILE A 169 -18.72 6.62 3.90
N CYS A 170 -19.07 7.65 3.13
CA CYS A 170 -18.54 9.00 3.32
C CYS A 170 -18.95 9.60 4.68
N GLU A 171 -20.20 9.42 5.09
CA GLU A 171 -20.68 9.84 6.42
C GLU A 171 -19.93 9.14 7.56
N LEU A 172 -19.64 7.84 7.41
CA LEU A 172 -18.82 7.09 8.37
C LEU A 172 -17.38 7.59 8.43
N ALA A 173 -16.78 7.95 7.29
CA ALA A 173 -15.45 8.53 7.26
C ALA A 173 -15.40 9.86 8.03
N VAL A 174 -16.33 10.78 7.72
CA VAL A 174 -16.40 12.10 8.37
C VAL A 174 -16.67 11.96 9.87
N SER A 175 -17.65 11.14 10.27
CA SER A 175 -17.97 10.94 11.69
C SER A 175 -16.87 10.22 12.48
N SER A 176 -15.98 9.48 11.79
CA SER A 176 -14.79 8.88 12.39
C SER A 176 -13.58 9.83 12.39
N GLY A 177 -13.71 11.05 11.89
CA GLY A 177 -12.60 12.02 11.79
C GLY A 177 -11.59 11.72 10.68
N LEU A 178 -11.96 10.89 9.69
CA LEU A 178 -11.10 10.58 8.56
C LEU A 178 -11.25 11.62 7.44
N PRO A 179 -10.15 12.11 6.85
CA PRO A 179 -10.21 12.94 5.67
C PRO A 179 -10.90 12.21 4.50
N LEU A 180 -11.68 12.95 3.71
CA LEU A 180 -12.34 12.41 2.50
C LEU A 180 -11.35 12.01 1.39
N ARG A 181 -10.07 12.35 1.56
CA ARG A 181 -8.96 11.97 0.67
C ARG A 181 -8.08 10.86 1.27
N SER A 182 -8.50 10.24 2.37
CA SER A 182 -7.73 9.18 3.05
C SER A 182 -7.70 7.88 2.24
N PHE A 183 -6.59 7.15 2.36
CA PHE A 183 -6.38 5.88 1.67
C PHE A 183 -7.46 4.83 2.02
N PRO A 184 -7.88 4.65 3.29
CA PRO A 184 -8.93 3.71 3.64
C PRO A 184 -10.27 4.00 2.96
N LEU A 185 -10.67 5.27 2.87
CA LEU A 185 -11.91 5.67 2.21
C LEU A 185 -11.86 5.40 0.71
N ILE A 186 -10.79 5.84 0.03
CA ILE A 186 -10.65 5.64 -1.42
C ILE A 186 -10.63 4.15 -1.76
N THR A 187 -9.97 3.34 -0.94
CA THR A 187 -9.94 1.88 -1.10
C THR A 187 -11.32 1.25 -0.90
N ALA A 188 -12.10 1.71 0.08
CA ALA A 188 -13.46 1.25 0.30
C ALA A 188 -14.40 1.61 -0.86
N LEU A 189 -14.27 2.82 -1.40
CA LEU A 189 -15.00 3.26 -2.59
C LEU A 189 -14.59 2.47 -3.84
N SER A 190 -13.30 2.16 -4.00
CA SER A 190 -12.83 1.27 -5.07
C SER A 190 -13.45 -0.12 -4.97
N CYS A 191 -13.63 -0.64 -3.75
CA CYS A 191 -14.32 -1.92 -3.53
C CYS A 191 -15.83 -1.82 -3.83
N LEU A 192 -16.49 -0.71 -3.49
CA LEU A 192 -17.91 -0.50 -3.77
C LEU A 192 -18.19 -0.48 -5.29
N TYR A 193 -17.31 0.15 -6.06
CA TYR A 193 -17.47 0.41 -7.48
C TYR A 193 -16.80 -0.63 -8.41
N GLU A 194 -16.33 -1.76 -7.87
CA GLU A 194 -15.81 -2.89 -8.66
C GLU A 194 -16.90 -3.53 -9.56
N PRO A 195 -16.54 -4.32 -10.60
CA PRO A 195 -17.50 -5.00 -11.47
C PRO A 195 -18.43 -5.94 -10.71
N ARG A 196 -19.73 -5.90 -11.04
CA ARG A 196 -20.77 -6.65 -10.32
C ARG A 196 -20.63 -8.17 -10.46
N ASP A 197 -20.12 -8.63 -11.59
CA ASP A 197 -19.85 -10.04 -11.87
C ASP A 197 -18.57 -10.56 -11.19
N GLY A 198 -17.80 -9.67 -10.56
CA GLY A 198 -16.54 -10.00 -9.90
C GLY A 198 -15.34 -10.15 -10.83
N THR A 199 -15.46 -9.73 -12.10
CA THR A 199 -14.33 -9.62 -13.01
C THR A 199 -13.33 -8.55 -12.55
N GLU A 200 -12.10 -8.61 -13.05
CA GLU A 200 -11.09 -7.58 -12.78
C GLU A 200 -11.46 -6.27 -13.52
N PRO A 201 -11.11 -5.08 -12.99
CA PRO A 201 -10.30 -4.87 -11.79
C PRO A 201 -11.14 -4.89 -10.50
N ARG A 202 -10.66 -5.62 -9.47
CA ARG A 202 -11.26 -5.67 -8.12
C ARG A 202 -10.32 -5.18 -7.03
N ILE A 203 -9.73 -4.01 -7.26
CA ILE A 203 -8.59 -3.45 -6.50
C ILE A 203 -8.92 -3.31 -5.01
N GLY A 204 -9.92 -2.50 -4.66
CA GLY A 204 -10.28 -2.27 -3.26
C GLY A 204 -10.70 -3.55 -2.53
N ARG A 205 -11.38 -4.49 -3.21
CA ARG A 205 -11.76 -5.78 -2.62
C ARG A 205 -10.54 -6.64 -2.32
N GLY A 206 -9.55 -6.62 -3.22
CA GLY A 206 -8.31 -7.37 -3.06
C GLY A 206 -7.49 -6.93 -1.85
N VAL A 207 -7.51 -5.63 -1.55
CA VAL A 207 -6.84 -5.05 -0.37
C VAL A 207 -7.66 -5.27 0.90
N ILE A 208 -8.94 -4.85 0.93
CA ILE A 208 -9.76 -4.89 2.15
C ILE A 208 -10.18 -6.31 2.52
N LYS A 209 -10.43 -7.18 1.53
CA LYS A 209 -10.96 -8.55 1.70
C LYS A 209 -12.24 -8.56 2.57
N PRO A 210 -13.27 -7.75 2.23
CA PRO A 210 -14.43 -7.55 3.09
C PRO A 210 -15.26 -8.82 3.23
N SER A 211 -15.82 -9.02 4.43
CA SER A 211 -16.68 -10.13 4.81
C SER A 211 -17.85 -9.62 5.66
N ARG A 212 -18.96 -10.37 5.69
CA ARG A 212 -20.14 -10.00 6.51
C ARG A 212 -19.80 -9.90 8.00
N ILE A 213 -18.89 -10.76 8.46
CA ILE A 213 -18.25 -10.68 9.78
C ILE A 213 -16.81 -10.26 9.50
N TYR A 214 -16.48 -9.01 9.78
CA TYR A 214 -15.16 -8.44 9.54
C TYR A 214 -14.55 -8.03 10.88
N SER A 215 -13.44 -8.65 11.25
CA SER A 215 -12.81 -8.43 12.55
C SER A 215 -11.88 -7.22 12.54
N GLU A 216 -11.57 -6.71 13.73
CA GLU A 216 -10.54 -5.67 13.91
C GLU A 216 -9.17 -6.14 13.41
N GLU A 217 -8.87 -7.45 13.48
CA GLU A 217 -7.65 -8.02 12.91
C GLU A 217 -7.60 -7.87 11.38
N GLN A 218 -8.73 -8.15 10.69
CA GLN A 218 -8.79 -7.96 9.24
C GLN A 218 -8.63 -6.48 8.88
N ALA A 219 -9.26 -5.58 9.67
CA ALA A 219 -9.09 -4.14 9.50
C ALA A 219 -7.64 -3.70 9.73
N HIS A 220 -6.99 -4.17 10.80
CA HIS A 220 -5.59 -3.90 11.09
C HIS A 220 -4.68 -4.28 9.92
N ASN A 221 -4.83 -5.49 9.36
CA ASN A 221 -4.02 -5.94 8.23
C ASN A 221 -4.20 -5.04 7.01
N ALA A 222 -5.44 -4.68 6.66
CA ALA A 222 -5.70 -3.76 5.57
C ALA A 222 -5.11 -2.35 5.83
N ILE A 223 -5.20 -1.84 7.06
CA ILE A 223 -4.61 -0.56 7.44
C ILE A 223 -3.08 -0.60 7.40
N ALA A 224 -2.44 -1.71 7.79
CA ALA A 224 -1.00 -1.88 7.71
C ALA A 224 -0.51 -1.81 6.24
N ASP A 225 -1.20 -2.48 5.32
CA ASP A 225 -0.91 -2.41 3.88
C ASP A 225 -1.02 -0.97 3.34
N LEU A 226 -2.09 -0.25 3.73
CA LEU A 226 -2.28 1.14 3.32
C LEU A 226 -1.21 2.07 3.91
N ARG A 227 -0.79 1.85 5.16
CA ARG A 227 0.28 2.61 5.80
C ARG A 227 1.64 2.37 5.18
N ALA A 228 1.87 1.18 4.62
CA ALA A 228 3.09 0.94 3.85
C ALA A 228 3.16 1.87 2.63
N LEU A 229 2.03 2.13 1.96
CA LEU A 229 1.96 3.12 0.88
C LEU A 229 2.17 4.54 1.40
N GLU A 230 1.56 4.92 2.52
CA GLU A 230 1.74 6.25 3.11
C GLU A 230 3.18 6.48 3.60
N THR A 231 3.84 5.43 4.09
CA THR A 231 5.27 5.45 4.41
C THR A 231 6.11 5.65 3.16
N LEU A 232 5.77 4.99 2.05
CA LEU A 232 6.45 5.17 0.78
C LEU A 232 6.35 6.64 0.31
N VAL A 233 5.18 7.25 0.44
CA VAL A 233 4.98 8.69 0.18
C VAL A 233 5.86 9.52 1.13
N ALA A 234 5.81 9.25 2.44
CA ALA A 234 6.58 9.99 3.44
C ALA A 234 8.07 9.98 3.18
N VAL A 235 8.65 8.80 2.93
CA VAL A 235 10.09 8.65 2.67
C VAL A 235 10.50 9.44 1.42
N ASN A 236 9.69 9.41 0.35
CA ASN A 236 9.99 10.15 -0.88
C ASN A 236 9.73 11.67 -0.75
N SER A 237 8.87 12.12 0.16
CA SER A 237 8.63 13.54 0.44
C SER A 237 9.76 14.23 1.21
N LEU A 238 10.64 13.48 1.88
CA LEU A 238 11.75 14.03 2.68
C LEU A 238 12.95 14.53 1.85
N GLY A 239 12.93 14.37 0.52
CA GLY A 239 13.97 14.91 -0.37
C GLY A 239 15.31 14.15 -0.35
N GLY A 240 15.34 12.94 0.22
CA GLY A 240 16.48 12.03 0.16
C GLY A 240 16.53 11.18 -1.12
N PRO A 241 17.37 10.13 -1.16
CA PRO A 241 17.33 9.14 -2.23
C PRO A 241 15.92 8.54 -2.36
N SER A 242 15.47 8.33 -3.60
CA SER A 242 14.15 7.74 -3.83
C SER A 242 14.06 6.34 -3.22
N ALA A 243 12.87 6.01 -2.74
CA ALA A 243 12.56 4.70 -2.21
C ALA A 243 11.47 4.04 -3.05
N ALA A 244 11.57 2.72 -3.19
CA ALA A 244 10.50 1.86 -3.68
C ALA A 244 10.04 0.91 -2.57
N PHE A 245 8.80 0.45 -2.64
CA PHE A 245 8.25 -0.58 -1.76
C PHE A 245 8.11 -1.90 -2.53
N CYS A 246 8.81 -2.94 -2.10
CA CYS A 246 8.65 -4.29 -2.64
C CYS A 246 7.52 -5.02 -1.93
N THR A 247 6.44 -5.30 -2.66
CA THR A 247 5.32 -6.11 -2.18
C THR A 247 5.03 -7.28 -3.13
N ARG A 248 4.39 -8.31 -2.60
CA ARG A 248 3.85 -9.44 -3.38
C ARG A 248 2.34 -9.31 -3.61
N ASP A 249 1.71 -8.27 -3.06
CA ASP A 249 0.28 -8.03 -3.23
C ASP A 249 0.01 -7.23 -4.52
N LYS A 250 -0.54 -7.92 -5.52
CA LYS A 250 -0.90 -7.33 -6.81
C LYS A 250 -2.01 -6.27 -6.70
N TYR A 251 -2.89 -6.38 -5.72
CA TYR A 251 -3.98 -5.42 -5.52
C TYR A 251 -3.49 -4.18 -4.81
N LEU A 252 -2.52 -4.32 -3.90
CA LEU A 252 -1.81 -3.17 -3.33
C LEU A 252 -1.01 -2.43 -4.41
N ALA A 253 -0.34 -3.16 -5.30
CA ALA A 253 0.34 -2.57 -6.46
C ALA A 253 -0.63 -1.85 -7.42
N ALA A 254 -1.79 -2.45 -7.68
CA ALA A 254 -2.82 -1.85 -8.52
C ALA A 254 -3.45 -0.61 -7.86
N LEU A 255 -3.65 -0.62 -6.53
CA LEU A 255 -4.11 0.54 -5.78
C LEU A 255 -3.09 1.68 -5.89
N TRP A 256 -1.81 1.40 -5.67
CA TRP A 256 -0.73 2.38 -5.82
C TRP A 256 -0.73 3.05 -7.20
N CYS A 257 -0.76 2.27 -8.28
CA CYS A 257 -0.89 2.80 -9.64
C CYS A 257 -2.19 3.59 -9.86
N GLY A 258 -3.28 3.13 -9.23
CA GLY A 258 -4.58 3.76 -9.36
C GLY A 258 -4.64 5.14 -8.75
N MET A 259 -3.93 5.36 -7.63
CA MET A 259 -3.97 6.62 -6.87
C MET A 259 -3.27 7.79 -7.56
N GLN A 260 -2.33 7.54 -8.48
CA GLN A 260 -1.54 8.56 -9.19
C GLN A 260 -1.01 9.65 -8.25
N ILE A 261 -0.15 9.25 -7.30
CA ILE A 261 0.45 10.17 -6.34
C ILE A 261 1.48 11.06 -7.04
N THR A 262 1.37 12.38 -6.86
CA THR A 262 2.27 13.41 -7.42
C THR A 262 2.54 14.51 -6.40
N ASP A 263 3.37 15.50 -6.78
CA ASP A 263 3.60 16.76 -6.03
C ASP A 263 3.92 16.55 -4.55
N LEU A 264 4.88 15.66 -4.29
CA LEU A 264 5.35 15.37 -2.94
C LEU A 264 5.97 16.62 -2.31
N GLY A 265 5.68 16.84 -1.03
CA GLY A 265 6.24 17.93 -0.26
C GLY A 265 6.34 17.61 1.22
N TRP A 266 7.33 18.24 1.86
CA TRP A 266 7.46 18.28 3.31
C TRP A 266 7.64 19.74 3.74
N ARG A 267 6.65 20.30 4.46
CA ARG A 267 6.69 21.69 4.93
C ARG A 267 6.11 21.79 6.33
N GLY A 268 6.83 22.43 7.24
CA GLY A 268 6.33 22.70 8.60
C GLY A 268 6.00 21.46 9.43
N GLY A 269 6.69 20.33 9.20
CA GLY A 269 6.38 19.06 9.88
C GLY A 269 5.20 18.28 9.29
N VAL A 270 4.63 18.77 8.17
CA VAL A 270 3.51 18.14 7.47
C VAL A 270 3.98 17.64 6.11
N MET A 271 3.63 16.39 5.82
CA MET A 271 3.77 15.80 4.50
C MET A 271 2.55 16.17 3.64
N THR A 272 2.79 16.61 2.42
CA THR A 272 1.77 16.90 1.42
C THR A 272 2.01 16.08 0.17
N PHE A 273 0.94 15.68 -0.51
CA PHE A 273 0.98 15.08 -1.84
C PHE A 273 -0.33 15.36 -2.56
N SER A 274 -0.28 15.33 -3.88
CA SER A 274 -1.45 15.34 -4.77
C SER A 274 -1.80 13.91 -5.17
N THR A 275 -3.06 13.66 -5.46
CA THR A 275 -3.55 12.37 -5.96
C THR A 275 -4.71 12.61 -6.93
N THR A 276 -4.68 11.90 -8.05
CA THR A 276 -5.78 11.91 -9.04
C THR A 276 -6.15 10.46 -9.37
N PRO A 277 -7.02 9.83 -8.58
CA PRO A 277 -7.43 8.46 -8.83
C PRO A 277 -7.91 8.23 -10.27
N ILE A 278 -7.42 7.17 -10.91
CA ILE A 278 -7.84 6.81 -12.27
C ILE A 278 -9.18 6.08 -12.27
N GLN A 279 -9.88 6.13 -13.40
CA GLN A 279 -11.19 5.49 -13.55
C GLN A 279 -11.18 3.98 -13.27
N GLN A 280 -10.06 3.29 -13.51
CA GLN A 280 -9.91 1.86 -13.23
C GLN A 280 -10.03 1.50 -11.74
N LEU A 281 -9.88 2.47 -10.82
CA LEU A 281 -10.21 2.24 -9.41
C LEU A 281 -11.73 2.12 -9.17
N PHE A 282 -12.54 2.69 -10.07
CA PHE A 282 -14.01 2.76 -9.95
C PHE A 282 -14.68 2.33 -11.27
N PRO A 283 -14.47 1.08 -11.73
CA PRO A 283 -14.82 0.66 -13.09
C PRO A 283 -16.32 0.73 -13.42
N ARG A 284 -17.21 0.79 -12.42
CA ARG A 284 -18.66 0.98 -12.64
C ARG A 284 -19.06 2.44 -12.87
N LEU A 285 -18.17 3.39 -12.64
CA LEU A 285 -18.43 4.79 -12.90
C LEU A 285 -18.02 5.13 -14.33
N ASN A 286 -18.94 5.73 -15.09
CA ASN A 286 -18.55 6.41 -16.32
C ASN A 286 -17.73 7.67 -16.01
N LEU A 287 -17.09 8.26 -17.02
CA LEU A 287 -16.21 9.42 -16.84
C LEU A 287 -16.89 10.59 -16.12
N GLY A 288 -18.17 10.87 -16.42
CA GLY A 288 -18.93 11.93 -15.76
C GLY A 288 -19.18 11.64 -14.28
N GLN A 289 -19.58 10.41 -13.94
CA GLN A 289 -19.79 9.99 -12.56
C GLN A 289 -18.48 9.94 -11.76
N HIS A 290 -17.40 9.50 -12.40
CA HIS A 290 -16.05 9.51 -11.85
C HIS A 290 -15.63 10.93 -11.47
N ASN A 291 -15.74 11.87 -12.41
CA ASN A 291 -15.39 13.27 -12.16
C ASN A 291 -16.30 13.89 -11.09
N ALA A 292 -17.57 13.51 -11.02
CA ALA A 292 -18.47 13.94 -9.96
C ALA A 292 -18.06 13.39 -8.58
N LEU A 293 -17.62 12.13 -8.51
CA LEU A 293 -17.07 11.53 -7.29
C LEU A 293 -15.81 12.27 -6.83
N LEU A 294 -14.85 12.46 -7.74
CA LEU A 294 -13.63 13.22 -7.43
C LEU A 294 -13.97 14.65 -7.01
N LYS A 295 -14.93 15.31 -7.67
CA LYS A 295 -15.38 16.62 -7.22
C LYS A 295 -15.86 16.55 -5.77
N ARG A 296 -16.75 15.62 -5.40
CA ARG A 296 -17.23 15.51 -3.99
C ARG A 296 -16.11 15.27 -2.98
N LEU A 297 -15.14 14.41 -3.29
CA LEU A 297 -14.04 14.07 -2.39
C LEU A 297 -12.97 15.18 -2.28
N TRP A 298 -12.85 16.02 -3.31
CA TRP A 298 -11.86 17.10 -3.39
C TRP A 298 -12.44 18.53 -3.26
N SER A 299 -13.76 18.74 -3.21
CA SER A 299 -14.38 20.10 -3.22
C SER A 299 -14.28 20.92 -1.93
N ASN A 300 -13.47 20.52 -0.94
CA ASN A 300 -13.22 21.35 0.24
C ASN A 300 -11.75 21.74 0.26
N ASP A 301 -11.45 22.92 -0.30
CA ASP A 301 -10.22 23.67 -0.08
C ASP A 301 -10.37 24.67 1.10
N ASP A 302 -11.41 24.54 1.92
CA ASP A 302 -11.60 25.36 3.13
C ASP A 302 -11.49 24.50 4.40
N VAL A 303 -10.24 24.24 4.82
CA VAL A 303 -9.76 24.37 6.22
C VAL A 303 -8.28 24.74 6.18
#